data_AF-A0A9D7JEB7-F1
#
_entry.id   AF-A0A9D7JEB7-F1
#
_cell.length_a   1.000
_cell.length_b   1.000
_cell.length_c   1.000
_cell.angle_alpha   90.00
_cell.angle_beta   90.00
_cell.angle_gamma   90.00
#
_symmetry.space_group_name_H-M   'P 1'
#
loop_
_entity.id
_entity.type
_entity.pdbx_description
1 polymer ?
#
loop_
_entity_poly.entity_id
_entity_poly.type
_entity_poly.pdbx_seq_one_letter_code
_entity_poly.pdbx_strand_id
1 'polypeptide(L)'
;MGVERSHHEQHSPHATQIGATIRRQRKLKELTQTQLGEKTKLRQATISQLESGEGGIQLKTLTDVLAALNLELVIQERSASTRDIEDLF
;
A
#
# COMPACT_ATOMS: atom_id res chain seq x y z
N MET A 1 -13.06 34.62 -9.73
CA MET A 1 -12.34 34.26 -8.48
C MET A 1 -12.54 32.77 -8.28
N GLY A 2 -11.57 31.96 -8.70
CA GLY A 2 -11.68 30.50 -8.70
C GLY A 2 -11.60 29.97 -7.29
N VAL A 3 -12.65 29.29 -6.84
CA VAL A 3 -12.63 28.52 -5.60
C VAL A 3 -11.60 27.39 -5.76
N GLU A 4 -10.51 27.50 -5.00
CA GLU A 4 -9.53 26.44 -4.79
C GLU A 4 -10.28 25.15 -4.42
N ARG A 5 -10.18 24.17 -5.32
CA ARG A 5 -10.66 22.82 -5.04
C ARG A 5 -9.77 22.26 -3.94
N SER A 6 -10.27 22.23 -2.72
CA SER A 6 -9.72 21.43 -1.64
C SER A 6 -9.61 19.98 -2.12
N HIS A 7 -8.40 19.55 -2.44
CA HIS A 7 -8.08 18.16 -2.78
C HIS A 7 -8.26 17.30 -1.52
N HIS A 8 -9.50 16.92 -1.22
CA HIS A 8 -9.77 15.78 -0.36
C HIS A 8 -9.53 14.54 -1.25
N GLU A 9 -8.26 14.14 -1.38
CA GLU A 9 -7.89 12.90 -2.06
C GLU A 9 -8.60 11.74 -1.35
N GLN A 10 -9.65 11.22 -1.95
CA GLN A 10 -10.31 10.03 -1.42
C GLN A 10 -9.37 8.84 -1.57
N HIS A 11 -8.72 8.46 -0.46
CA HIS A 11 -7.85 7.29 -0.42
C HIS A 11 -8.69 6.03 -0.64
N SER A 12 -8.27 5.18 -1.59
CA SER A 12 -8.86 3.85 -1.75
C SER A 12 -8.55 3.01 -0.51
N PRO A 13 -9.55 2.39 0.16
CA PRO A 13 -9.31 1.51 1.31
C PRO A 13 -8.28 0.41 1.03
N HIS A 14 -8.21 -0.06 -0.22
CA HIS A 14 -7.22 -1.03 -0.68
C HIS A 14 -5.78 -0.49 -0.63
N ALA A 15 -5.57 0.78 -0.98
CA ALA A 15 -4.24 1.40 -0.96
C ALA A 15 -3.69 1.46 0.47
N THR A 16 -4.51 1.89 1.43
CA THR A 16 -4.15 1.89 2.86
C THR A 16 -3.85 0.49 3.38
N GLN A 17 -4.63 -0.52 2.97
CA GLN A 17 -4.40 -1.91 3.38
C GLN A 17 -3.08 -2.47 2.81
N ILE A 18 -2.77 -2.17 1.54
CA ILE A 18 -1.50 -2.53 0.91
C ILE A 18 -0.33 -1.86 1.65
N GLY A 19 -0.41 -0.54 1.88
CA GLY A 19 0.62 0.21 2.61
C GLY A 19 0.88 -0.34 4.01
N ALA A 20 -0.19 -0.62 4.77
CA ALA A 20 -0.09 -1.22 6.09
C ALA A 20 0.57 -2.61 6.07
N THR A 21 0.27 -3.42 5.04
CA THR A 21 0.87 -4.75 4.85
C THR A 21 2.38 -4.63 4.58
N ILE A 22 2.78 -3.72 3.70
CA ILE A 22 4.19 -3.44 3.39
C ILE A 22 4.93 -2.99 4.65
N ARG A 23 4.35 -2.05 5.41
CA ARG A 23 4.90 -1.56 6.68
C ARG A 23 5.13 -2.69 7.68
N ARG A 24 4.17 -3.61 7.81
CA ARG A 24 4.29 -4.78 8.69
C ARG A 24 5.44 -5.68 8.23
N GLN A 25 5.50 -6.02 6.94
CA GLN A 25 6.55 -6.89 6.39
C GLN A 25 7.94 -6.28 6.53
N ARG A 26 8.09 -4.97 6.30
CA ARG A 26 9.34 -4.26 6.55
C ARG A 26 9.79 -4.40 8.00
N LYS A 27 8.88 -4.18 8.96
CA LYS A 27 9.17 -4.30 10.40
C LYS A 27 9.55 -5.72 10.81
N LEU A 28 8.91 -6.74 10.23
CA LEU A 28 9.27 -8.15 10.48
C LEU A 28 10.70 -8.49 10.02
N LYS A 29 11.24 -7.73 9.08
CA LYS A 29 12.65 -7.83 8.65
C LYS A 29 13.58 -6.85 9.37
N GLU A 30 13.09 -6.19 10.42
CA GLU A 30 13.84 -5.24 11.25
C GLU A 30 14.43 -4.05 10.48
N LEU A 31 13.83 -3.70 9.34
CA LEU A 31 14.27 -2.57 8.53
C LEU A 31 13.56 -1.28 8.95
N THR A 32 14.29 -0.17 9.02
CA THR A 32 13.72 1.18 9.02
C THR A 32 13.24 1.57 7.62
N GLN A 33 12.43 2.62 7.50
CA GLN A 33 12.01 3.12 6.18
C GLN A 33 13.19 3.63 5.37
N THR A 34 14.21 4.23 6.02
CA THR A 34 15.46 4.65 5.37
C THR A 34 16.21 3.46 4.79
N GLN A 35 16.39 2.39 5.57
CA GLN A 35 17.08 1.17 5.10
C GLN A 35 16.34 0.48 3.94
N LEU A 36 15.00 0.48 3.96
CA LEU A 36 14.24 -0.01 2.80
C LEU A 36 14.40 0.92 1.59
N GLY A 37 14.42 2.23 1.81
CA GLY A 37 14.72 3.22 0.78
C GLY A 37 16.07 2.99 0.12
N GLU A 38 17.12 2.75 0.92
CA GLU A 38 18.46 2.43 0.42
C GLU A 38 18.47 1.16 -0.45
N LYS A 39 17.81 0.08 0.00
CA LYS A 39 17.70 -1.18 -0.76
C LYS A 39 16.98 -1.01 -2.11
N THR A 40 16.06 -0.05 -2.19
CA THR A 40 15.21 0.18 -3.37
C THR A 40 15.65 1.39 -4.20
N LYS A 41 16.68 2.13 -3.77
CA LYS A 41 17.09 3.44 -4.31
C LYS A 41 15.95 4.48 -4.28
N LEU A 42 15.08 4.40 -3.27
CA LEU A 42 13.98 5.33 -3.03
C LEU A 42 14.29 6.23 -1.82
N ARG A 43 13.67 7.42 -1.80
CA ARG A 43 13.74 8.30 -0.63
C ARG A 43 12.89 7.71 0.50
N GLN A 44 13.30 7.91 1.75
CA GLN A 44 12.50 7.50 2.92
C GLN A 44 11.07 8.09 2.87
N ALA A 45 10.91 9.33 2.42
CA ALA A 45 9.60 9.96 2.25
C ALA A 45 8.69 9.18 1.27
N THR A 46 9.27 8.62 0.19
CA THR A 46 8.53 7.78 -0.77
C THR A 46 8.10 6.46 -0.12
N ILE A 47 8.97 5.85 0.71
CA ILE A 47 8.59 4.67 1.51
C ILE A 47 7.46 5.01 2.48
N SER A 48 7.52 6.19 3.12
CA SER A 48 6.48 6.63 4.04
C SER A 48 5.12 6.81 3.35
N GLN A 49 5.08 7.48 2.19
CA GLN A 49 3.86 7.67 1.40
C GLN A 49 3.27 6.33 0.94
N LEU A 50 4.12 5.41 0.48
CA LEU A 50 3.69 4.06 0.13
C LEU A 50 3.08 3.32 1.33
N GLU A 51 3.69 3.42 2.51
CA GLU A 51 3.21 2.76 3.72
C GLU A 51 1.93 3.37 4.30
N SER A 52 1.66 4.66 4.05
CA SER A 52 0.39 5.30 4.40
C SER A 52 -0.71 5.05 3.36
N GLY A 53 -0.34 4.66 2.14
CA GLY A 53 -1.27 4.58 1.01
C GLY A 53 -1.68 5.98 0.50
N GLU A 54 -0.87 7.00 0.80
CA GLU A 54 -1.09 8.38 0.38
C GLU A 54 -0.36 8.70 -0.92
N GLY A 55 -0.99 9.52 -1.76
CA GLY A 55 -0.45 9.91 -3.06
C GLY A 55 -0.45 8.75 -4.06
N GLY A 56 -0.71 9.05 -5.33
CA GLY A 56 -0.72 8.05 -6.41
C GLY A 56 0.66 7.42 -6.65
N ILE A 57 1.07 6.49 -5.78
CA ILE A 57 2.31 5.75 -5.91
C ILE A 57 2.26 4.92 -7.19
N GLN A 58 3.30 5.06 -8.01
CA GLN A 58 3.42 4.29 -9.25
C GLN A 58 3.54 2.79 -8.92
N LEU A 59 2.88 1.95 -9.74
CA LEU A 59 2.95 0.50 -9.62
C LEU A 59 4.41 -0.01 -9.61
N LYS A 60 5.30 0.62 -10.38
CA LYS A 60 6.73 0.32 -10.38
C LYS A 60 7.36 0.44 -8.98
N THR A 61 7.05 1.50 -8.25
CA THR A 61 7.55 1.72 -6.88
C THR A 61 7.05 0.64 -5.93
N LEU A 62 5.77 0.26 -6.06
CA LEU A 62 5.20 -0.84 -5.30
C LEU A 62 5.96 -2.15 -5.60
N THR A 63 6.13 -2.51 -6.87
CA THR A 63 6.80 -3.76 -7.26
C THR A 63 8.27 -3.79 -6.85
N ASP A 64 8.99 -2.67 -6.93
CA ASP A 64 10.38 -2.58 -6.48
C ASP A 64 10.50 -2.83 -4.97
N VAL A 65 9.56 -2.29 -4.18
CA VAL A 65 9.50 -2.51 -2.73
C VAL A 65 9.11 -3.95 -2.38
N LEU A 66 8.14 -4.54 -3.09
CA LEU A 66 7.77 -5.94 -2.90
C LEU A 66 8.97 -6.87 -3.16
N ALA A 67 9.71 -6.65 -4.25
CA ALA A 67 10.93 -7.40 -4.56
C ALA A 67 11.99 -7.24 -3.47
N ALA A 68 12.25 -6.02 -2.98
CA ALA A 68 13.21 -5.78 -1.91
C ALA A 68 12.80 -6.43 -0.56
N LEU A 69 11.50 -6.62 -0.35
CA LEU A 69 10.96 -7.35 0.80
C LEU A 69 10.74 -8.85 0.52
N ASN A 70 11.13 -9.35 -0.65
CA ASN A 70 10.88 -10.75 -1.05
C ASN A 70 9.40 -11.14 -0.87
N LEU A 71 8.50 -10.29 -1.35
CA LEU A 71 7.05 -10.47 -1.34
C LEU A 71 6.52 -10.64 -2.76
N GLU A 72 5.44 -11.40 -2.88
CA GLU A 72 4.71 -11.60 -4.13
C GLU A 72 3.33 -10.94 -4.06
N LEU A 73 2.89 -10.34 -5.17
CA LEU A 73 1.54 -9.79 -5.30
C LEU A 73 0.62 -10.85 -5.93
N VAL A 74 -0.38 -11.28 -5.18
CA VAL A 74 -1.42 -12.20 -5.67
C VAL A 74 -2.70 -11.42 -5.93
N ILE A 75 -3.24 -11.53 -7.15
CA ILE A 75 -4.56 -11.03 -7.52
C ILE A 75 -5.50 -12.23 -7.57
N GLN A 76 -6.56 -12.18 -6.78
CA GLN A 76 -7.56 -13.23 -6.68
C GLN A 76 -8.96 -12.63 -6.77
N GLU A 77 -9.93 -13.42 -7.21
CA GLU A 77 -11.34 -13.05 -7.13
C GLU A 77 -11.71 -12.75 -5.68
N ARG A 78 -12.58 -11.77 -5.48
CA ARG A 78 -13.13 -11.51 -4.15
C ARG A 78 -13.98 -12.72 -3.78
N SER A 79 -13.60 -13.43 -2.72
CA SER A 79 -14.48 -14.45 -2.14
C SER A 79 -15.82 -13.78 -1.84
N ALA A 80 -16.91 -14.38 -2.31
CA ALA A 80 -18.24 -13.90 -1.99
C ALA A 80 -18.31 -13.76 -0.45
N SER A 81 -18.53 -12.52 0.00
CA SER A 81 -18.51 -12.18 1.42
C SER A 81 -19.61 -12.96 2.13
N THR A 82 -19.45 -13.20 3.44
CA THR A 82 -20.45 -13.64 4.44
C THR A 82 -21.92 -13.24 4.24
N ARG A 83 -22.25 -12.26 3.38
CA ARG A 83 -23.62 -11.99 2.92
C ARG A 83 -24.33 -13.22 2.33
N ASP A 84 -23.59 -14.14 1.70
CA ASP A 84 -24.20 -15.37 1.16
C ASP A 84 -24.59 -16.38 2.26
N ILE A 85 -24.10 -16.20 3.50
CA ILE A 85 -24.51 -17.03 4.64
C ILE A 85 -25.87 -16.57 5.17
N GLU A 86 -26.22 -15.28 5.06
CA GLU A 86 -27.55 -14.77 5.43
C GLU A 86 -28.63 -15.25 4.45
N ASP A 87 -28.29 -15.48 3.18
CA ASP A 87 -29.21 -16.05 2.17
C ASP A 87 -29.33 -17.59 2.27
N LEU A 88 -28.58 -18.23 3.17
CA LEU A 88 -28.61 -19.69 3.40
C LEU A 88 -29.51 -20.09 4.58
N PHE A 89 -30.10 -19.13 5.31
CA PHE A 89 -30.99 -19.36 6.45
C PHE A 89 -32.33 -18.64 6.31
#